data_AF-A0A951I691-F1
#
_entry.id   AF-A0A951I691-F1
#
_cell.length_a   1.000
_cell.length_b   1.000
_cell.length_c   1.000
_cell.angle_alpha   90.00
_cell.angle_beta   90.00
_cell.angle_gamma   90.00
#
_symmetry.space_group_name_H-M   'P 1'
#
loop_
_entity.id
_entity.type
_entity.pdbx_description
1 polymer ?
#
loop_
_entity_poly.entity_id
_entity_poly.type
_entity_poly.pdbx_seq_one_letter_code
_entity_poly.pdbx_strand_id
1 'polypeptide(L)'
;MNISTAHLPAFYRSLEEAVTTGKDWIGYDAQIEQLSRYDMHFFDGAGRAVDFQHFNYSQEKEIVLLPTEALLGYIKQFVAEKNAAGIPFSHIEIDDEKVLGYYADLKFSERCGELGDLMDRYNWRTIVYEPGTLQAGAAVDERIQYNGLEYLIEQLSEFSKSGERARELVRELVERHWQGTAMEGLIKDVVAGHLIIKHETFIEPKNSVMNTENLEYLQNQLKFLGFGEGLNTLLEARLKEGMPDFQLQASHSFGKDPMEATLYFKKSEREGVDMYFFNKYEAALRQGERNLQQTFFINNKVQSVTFKEACNLLNGRAVFKELTPKEGEKYKAWLQLDLSSRDQYGNAKVKHYNENFGYDVKEAIGRVPIKELSDPDKMQSLVAALEKGNLATVTLIKDGIEKPVQITAEPQFKTLKMFDMEGKKLYVPAERQDQRYGQAPADEKRQTNGQAISVGELLPGNGQEKKAGQKIA
;
A
#
# COMPACT_ATOMS: atom_id res chain seq x y z
N MET A 1 17.67 20.78 -19.02
CA MET A 1 17.73 21.29 -17.63
C MET A 1 19.01 22.11 -17.43
N ASN A 2 18.98 23.28 -16.77
CA ASN A 2 20.19 24.07 -16.50
C ASN A 2 20.42 24.36 -15.01
N ILE A 3 21.68 24.23 -14.56
CA ILE A 3 22.13 24.64 -13.23
C ILE A 3 23.12 25.78 -13.39
N SER A 4 22.83 26.96 -12.86
CA SER A 4 23.79 28.08 -12.91
C SER A 4 24.99 27.85 -11.99
N THR A 5 26.14 28.42 -12.32
CA THR A 5 27.34 28.33 -11.47
C THR A 5 27.13 28.92 -10.07
N ALA A 6 26.19 29.85 -9.91
CA ALA A 6 25.82 30.41 -8.61
C ALA A 6 25.12 29.37 -7.70
N HIS A 7 24.31 28.47 -8.27
CA HIS A 7 23.59 27.44 -7.52
C HIS A 7 24.36 26.12 -7.42
N LEU A 8 25.35 25.90 -8.29
CA LEU A 8 26.12 24.65 -8.37
C LEU A 8 26.70 24.18 -7.03
N PRO A 9 27.33 25.02 -6.17
CA PRO A 9 27.89 24.53 -4.90
C PRO A 9 26.84 24.05 -3.90
N ALA A 10 25.62 24.58 -3.96
CA ALA A 10 24.54 24.16 -3.09
C ALA A 10 23.86 22.88 -3.62
N PHE A 11 23.63 22.84 -4.95
CA PHE A 11 23.12 21.65 -5.65
C PHE A 11 24.03 20.44 -5.42
N TYR A 12 25.34 20.63 -5.60
CA TYR A 12 26.35 19.61 -5.41
C TYR A 12 26.35 19.03 -3.98
N ARG A 13 26.28 19.89 -2.95
CA ARG A 13 26.19 19.44 -1.55
C ARG A 13 24.93 18.63 -1.27
N SER A 14 23.79 19.04 -1.84
CA SER A 14 22.54 18.27 -1.69
C SER A 14 22.61 16.89 -2.34
N LEU A 15 23.28 16.76 -3.49
CA LEU A 15 23.52 15.45 -4.09
C LEU A 15 24.45 14.57 -3.24
N GLU A 16 25.54 15.12 -2.72
CA GLU A 16 26.45 14.35 -1.84
C GLU A 16 25.75 13.87 -0.57
N GLU A 17 24.98 14.75 0.07
CA GLU A 17 24.16 14.39 1.24
C GLU A 17 23.16 13.29 0.89
N ALA A 18 22.46 13.42 -0.24
CA ALA A 18 21.50 12.43 -0.72
C ALA A 18 22.15 11.06 -0.94
N VAL A 19 23.31 10.98 -1.59
CA VAL A 19 24.06 9.71 -1.76
C VAL A 19 24.43 9.12 -0.40
N THR A 20 24.99 9.92 0.52
CA THR A 20 25.41 9.41 1.84
C THR A 20 24.24 8.97 2.75
N THR A 21 23.04 9.47 2.49
CA THR A 21 21.83 9.16 3.26
C THR A 21 20.92 8.13 2.57
N GLY A 22 21.39 7.49 1.50
CA GLY A 22 20.65 6.44 0.79
C GLY A 22 19.45 6.96 0.00
N LYS A 23 19.53 8.19 -0.53
CA LYS A 23 18.53 8.77 -1.43
C LYS A 23 18.94 8.52 -2.88
N ASP A 24 18.69 7.31 -3.34
CA ASP A 24 19.15 6.78 -4.63
C ASP A 24 18.56 7.47 -5.87
N TRP A 25 17.42 8.17 -5.72
CA TRP A 25 16.69 8.81 -6.80
C TRP A 25 16.44 10.29 -6.52
N ILE A 26 16.49 11.08 -7.58
CA ILE A 26 16.11 12.49 -7.57
C ILE A 26 15.03 12.74 -8.63
N GLY A 27 14.02 13.52 -8.27
CA GLY A 27 12.99 14.03 -9.16
C GLY A 27 13.01 15.55 -9.23
N TYR A 28 12.80 16.10 -10.42
CA TYR A 28 12.66 17.54 -10.64
C TYR A 28 11.68 17.81 -11.78
N ASP A 29 11.12 19.00 -11.83
CA ASP A 29 10.20 19.41 -12.91
C ASP A 29 10.99 19.95 -14.11
N ALA A 30 10.91 19.26 -15.25
CA ALA A 30 11.62 19.61 -16.48
C ALA A 30 11.17 20.93 -17.10
N GLN A 31 9.99 21.42 -16.72
CA GLN A 31 9.49 22.73 -17.14
C GLN A 31 10.24 23.90 -16.49
N ILE A 32 11.05 23.63 -15.44
CA ILE A 32 11.87 24.66 -14.78
C ILE A 32 13.17 24.88 -15.57
N GLU A 33 13.33 26.08 -16.14
CA GLU A 33 14.49 26.43 -16.95
C GLU A 33 15.81 26.49 -16.16
N GLN A 34 15.76 26.95 -14.91
CA GLN A 34 16.92 27.04 -14.00
C GLN A 34 16.60 26.39 -12.66
N LEU A 35 17.23 25.25 -12.38
CA LEU A 35 17.02 24.55 -11.14
C LEU A 35 17.90 25.09 -10.01
N SER A 36 17.30 25.20 -8.85
CA SER A 36 17.96 25.41 -7.58
C SER A 36 17.85 24.13 -6.73
N ARG A 37 18.51 24.14 -5.56
CA ARG A 37 18.37 23.07 -4.56
C ARG A 37 16.94 22.85 -4.05
N TYR A 38 16.04 23.83 -4.22
CA TYR A 38 14.67 23.77 -3.72
C TYR A 38 13.72 23.07 -4.69
N ASP A 39 14.16 22.89 -5.93
CA ASP A 39 13.39 22.27 -7.00
C ASP A 39 13.68 20.76 -7.11
N MET A 40 14.53 20.25 -6.20
CA MET A 40 14.99 18.86 -6.15
C MET A 40 14.21 18.08 -5.10
N HIS A 41 13.73 16.90 -5.49
CA HIS A 41 13.05 15.97 -4.60
C HIS A 41 13.85 14.67 -4.53
N PHE A 42 14.23 14.25 -3.33
CA PHE A 42 15.09 13.08 -3.11
C PHE A 42 14.30 11.90 -2.56
N PHE A 43 14.58 10.71 -3.10
CA PHE A 43 13.91 9.46 -2.78
C PHE A 43 14.94 8.37 -2.56
N ASP A 44 14.67 7.52 -1.59
CA ASP A 44 15.39 6.33 -1.14
C ASP A 44 14.93 5.05 -1.87
N GLY A 45 14.25 5.20 -3.01
CA GLY A 45 13.84 4.06 -3.82
C GLY A 45 13.05 4.45 -5.06
N ALA A 46 13.18 3.64 -6.12
CA ALA A 46 12.57 3.89 -7.43
C ALA A 46 11.04 3.97 -7.34
N GLY A 47 10.40 3.11 -6.53
CA GLY A 47 8.95 3.10 -6.36
C GLY A 47 8.40 4.44 -5.85
N ARG A 48 9.03 5.03 -4.82
CA ARG A 48 8.62 6.33 -4.27
C ARG A 48 8.87 7.48 -5.24
N ALA A 49 9.95 7.42 -6.00
CA ALA A 49 10.24 8.40 -7.05
C ALA A 49 9.18 8.35 -8.17
N VAL A 50 8.79 7.14 -8.60
CA VAL A 50 7.74 6.91 -9.60
C VAL A 50 6.38 7.37 -9.08
N ASP A 51 6.04 7.07 -7.82
CA ASP A 51 4.80 7.56 -7.20
C ASP A 51 4.75 9.09 -7.19
N PHE A 52 5.87 9.76 -6.89
CA PHE A 52 5.99 11.21 -6.95
C PHE A 52 5.82 11.76 -8.38
N GLN A 53 6.46 11.14 -9.37
CA GLN A 53 6.28 11.50 -10.79
C GLN A 53 4.82 11.35 -11.22
N HIS A 54 4.19 10.23 -10.87
CA HIS A 54 2.77 9.96 -11.17
C HIS A 54 1.82 10.95 -10.49
N PHE A 55 2.08 11.30 -9.23
CA PHE A 55 1.27 12.29 -8.51
C PHE A 55 1.29 13.65 -9.21
N ASN A 56 2.47 14.10 -9.64
CA ASN A 56 2.67 15.40 -10.27
C ASN A 56 2.22 15.43 -11.74
N TYR A 57 2.14 14.29 -12.43
CA TYR A 57 1.58 14.20 -13.79
C TYR A 57 0.13 14.74 -13.85
N SER A 58 -0.67 14.47 -12.80
CA SER A 58 -2.04 15.00 -12.68
C SER A 58 -2.12 16.53 -12.52
N GLN A 59 -0.99 17.17 -12.26
CA GLN A 59 -0.84 18.62 -12.10
C GLN A 59 -0.15 19.26 -13.31
N GLU A 60 -0.11 18.57 -14.45
CA GLU A 60 0.52 19.01 -15.71
C GLU A 60 2.03 19.31 -15.60
N LYS A 61 2.69 18.77 -14.58
CA LYS A 61 4.14 18.86 -14.40
C LYS A 61 4.87 17.73 -15.11
N GLU A 62 6.05 18.03 -15.64
CA GLU A 62 6.89 17.05 -16.32
C GLU A 62 8.03 16.62 -15.40
N ILE A 63 7.75 15.68 -14.49
CA ILE A 63 8.78 15.22 -13.56
C ILE A 63 9.75 14.27 -14.27
N VAL A 64 11.02 14.63 -14.29
CA VAL A 64 12.13 13.76 -14.68
C VAL A 64 12.72 13.10 -13.43
N LEU A 65 13.02 11.81 -13.53
CA LEU A 65 13.67 11.04 -12.47
C LEU A 65 15.06 10.61 -12.92
N LEU A 66 16.07 10.92 -12.12
CA LEU A 66 17.45 10.49 -12.35
C LEU A 66 18.00 9.75 -11.14
N PRO A 67 18.93 8.80 -11.34
CA PRO A 67 19.70 8.21 -10.25
C PRO A 67 20.65 9.25 -9.65
N THR A 68 20.58 9.45 -8.33
CA THR A 68 21.29 10.52 -7.63
C THR A 68 22.80 10.43 -7.79
N GLU A 69 23.36 9.22 -7.66
CA GLU A 69 24.80 9.00 -7.78
C GLU A 69 25.31 9.23 -9.21
N ALA A 70 24.54 8.78 -10.22
CA ALA A 70 24.89 9.00 -11.62
C ALA A 70 24.87 10.48 -12.00
N LEU A 71 23.88 11.24 -11.50
CA LEU A 71 23.82 12.69 -11.70
C LEU A 71 25.00 13.41 -11.04
N LEU A 72 25.37 13.00 -9.81
CA LEU A 72 26.55 13.53 -9.12
C LEU A 72 27.84 13.24 -9.91
N GLY A 73 27.98 12.02 -10.42
CA GLY A 73 29.11 11.62 -11.27
C GLY A 73 29.21 12.46 -12.56
N TYR A 74 28.09 12.62 -13.27
CA TYR A 74 27.99 13.44 -14.48
C TYR A 74 28.44 14.88 -14.23
N ILE A 75 27.95 15.51 -13.16
CA ILE A 75 28.32 16.89 -12.79
C ILE A 75 29.80 17.00 -12.44
N LYS A 76 30.33 16.07 -11.64
CA LYS A 76 31.76 16.02 -11.28
C LYS A 76 32.64 15.97 -12.53
N GLN A 77 32.29 15.10 -13.47
CA GLN A 77 33.04 14.93 -14.70
C GLN A 77 32.98 16.19 -15.57
N PHE A 78 31.79 16.76 -15.79
CA PHE A 78 31.63 17.98 -16.59
C PHE A 78 32.51 19.12 -16.05
N VAL A 79 32.47 19.36 -14.73
CA VAL A 79 33.25 20.43 -14.09
C VAL A 79 34.75 20.17 -14.22
N ALA A 80 35.19 18.93 -14.02
CA ALA A 80 36.59 18.54 -14.16
C ALA A 80 37.10 18.78 -15.60
N GLU A 81 36.33 18.41 -16.62
CA GLU A 81 36.67 18.60 -18.03
C GLU A 81 36.78 20.09 -18.40
N LYS A 82 35.83 20.93 -17.97
CA LYS A 82 35.88 22.38 -18.22
C LYS A 82 37.09 23.03 -17.55
N ASN A 83 37.39 22.64 -16.31
CA ASN A 83 38.56 23.14 -15.59
C ASN A 83 39.87 22.70 -16.25
N ALA A 84 39.98 21.43 -16.66
CA ALA A 84 41.16 20.90 -17.35
C ALA A 84 41.39 21.59 -18.70
N ALA A 85 40.32 21.93 -19.42
CA ALA A 85 40.38 22.65 -20.69
C ALA A 85 40.56 24.18 -20.53
N GLY A 86 40.47 24.72 -19.31
CA GLY A 86 40.51 26.16 -19.06
C GLY A 86 39.31 26.92 -19.66
N ILE A 87 38.19 26.24 -19.89
CA ILE A 87 36.99 26.81 -20.53
C ILE A 87 36.02 27.30 -19.46
N PRO A 88 35.72 28.61 -19.36
CA PRO A 88 34.73 29.11 -18.43
C PRO A 88 33.32 28.69 -18.86
N PHE A 89 32.44 28.46 -17.87
CA PHE A 89 31.03 28.15 -18.08
C PHE A 89 30.17 28.92 -17.08
N SER A 90 28.95 29.28 -17.46
CA SER A 90 27.98 29.99 -16.60
C SER A 90 26.83 29.10 -16.12
N HIS A 91 26.63 27.96 -16.78
CA HIS A 91 25.64 26.95 -16.45
C HIS A 91 26.12 25.56 -16.86
N ILE A 92 25.52 24.53 -16.26
CA ILE A 92 25.63 23.14 -16.67
C ILE A 92 24.28 22.72 -17.25
N GLU A 93 24.29 22.25 -18.49
CA GLU A 93 23.14 21.59 -19.10
C GLU A 93 23.17 20.11 -18.75
N ILE A 94 22.13 19.64 -18.06
CA ILE A 94 21.97 18.22 -17.73
C ILE A 94 21.33 17.51 -18.91
N ASP A 95 22.02 16.47 -19.35
CA ASP A 95 21.63 15.56 -20.43
C ASP A 95 21.19 14.25 -19.78
N ASP A 96 19.87 14.08 -19.66
CA ASP A 96 19.27 12.97 -18.91
C ASP A 96 19.65 11.62 -19.51
N GLU A 97 19.75 11.51 -20.83
CA GLU A 97 20.16 10.28 -21.51
C GLU A 97 21.60 9.91 -21.14
N LYS A 98 22.51 10.88 -21.09
CA LYS A 98 23.89 10.63 -20.63
C LYS A 98 23.92 10.21 -19.18
N VAL A 99 23.17 10.88 -18.29
CA VAL A 99 23.10 10.51 -16.87
C VAL A 99 22.60 9.08 -16.68
N LEU A 100 21.55 8.69 -17.41
CA LEU A 100 21.03 7.32 -17.40
C LEU A 100 22.03 6.31 -18.00
N GLY A 101 22.81 6.72 -19.01
CA GLY A 101 23.94 5.95 -19.54
C GLY A 101 25.01 5.68 -18.48
N TYR A 102 25.43 6.71 -17.72
CA TYR A 102 26.34 6.55 -16.58
C TYR A 102 25.80 5.59 -15.54
N TYR A 103 24.50 5.66 -15.25
CA TYR A 103 23.87 4.74 -14.30
C TYR A 103 23.89 3.30 -14.80
N ALA A 104 23.59 3.06 -16.07
CA ALA A 104 23.69 1.74 -16.67
C ALA A 104 25.13 1.20 -16.59
N ASP A 105 26.14 2.05 -16.79
CA ASP A 105 27.55 1.68 -16.63
C ASP A 105 27.94 1.37 -15.17
N LEU A 106 27.44 2.16 -14.21
CA LEU A 106 27.62 1.91 -12.77
C LEU A 106 27.01 0.56 -12.37
N LYS A 107 25.76 0.30 -12.75
CA LYS A 107 25.07 -0.97 -12.47
C LYS A 107 25.72 -2.15 -13.16
N PHE A 108 26.22 -1.95 -14.38
CA PHE A 108 27.05 -2.93 -15.05
C PHE A 108 28.31 -3.25 -14.22
N SER A 109 29.04 -2.23 -13.76
CA SER A 109 30.25 -2.41 -12.95
C SER A 109 30.00 -3.08 -11.61
N GLU A 110 28.95 -2.69 -10.88
CA GLU A 110 28.53 -3.34 -9.63
C GLU A 110 28.27 -4.83 -9.85
N ARG A 111 27.48 -5.16 -10.89
CA ARG A 111 27.16 -6.55 -11.23
C ARG A 111 28.40 -7.38 -11.57
N CYS A 112 29.38 -6.76 -12.22
CA CYS A 112 30.66 -7.40 -12.51
C CYS A 112 31.44 -7.71 -11.22
N GLY A 113 31.44 -6.77 -10.26
CA GLY A 113 32.02 -6.98 -8.93
C GLY A 113 31.36 -8.13 -8.19
N GLU A 114 30.02 -8.18 -8.14
CA GLU A 114 29.27 -9.25 -7.50
C GLU A 114 29.60 -10.64 -8.07
N LEU A 115 29.67 -10.76 -9.39
CA LEU A 115 30.04 -12.01 -10.06
C LEU A 115 31.49 -12.40 -9.77
N GLY A 116 32.41 -11.43 -9.73
CA GLY A 116 33.79 -11.64 -9.30
C GLY A 116 33.87 -12.17 -7.87
N ASP A 117 33.18 -11.51 -6.93
CA ASP A 117 33.13 -11.93 -5.52
C ASP A 117 32.52 -13.32 -5.33
N LEU A 118 31.51 -13.68 -6.14
CA LEU A 118 30.95 -15.03 -6.14
C LEU A 118 31.96 -16.06 -6.65
N MET A 119 32.71 -15.72 -7.70
CA MET A 119 33.75 -16.58 -8.25
C MET A 119 34.87 -16.85 -7.23
N ASP A 120 35.28 -15.82 -6.49
CA ASP A 120 36.38 -15.89 -5.52
C ASP A 120 36.05 -16.72 -4.26
N ARG A 121 34.77 -17.02 -4.00
CA ARG A 121 34.35 -17.87 -2.86
C ARG A 121 34.77 -19.33 -2.99
N TYR A 122 35.12 -19.76 -4.20
CA TYR A 122 35.36 -21.16 -4.51
C TYR A 122 36.84 -21.45 -4.72
N ASN A 123 37.31 -22.55 -4.15
CA ASN A 123 38.58 -23.14 -4.56
C ASN A 123 38.36 -24.03 -5.78
N TRP A 124 38.48 -23.45 -6.98
CA TRP A 124 38.20 -24.11 -8.26
C TRP A 124 39.05 -25.35 -8.52
N ARG A 125 40.23 -25.47 -7.90
CA ARG A 125 41.09 -26.66 -8.03
C ARG A 125 40.58 -27.88 -7.29
N THR A 126 39.69 -27.68 -6.31
CA THR A 126 39.15 -28.75 -5.47
C THR A 126 37.69 -29.05 -5.79
N ILE A 127 37.08 -28.32 -6.73
CA ILE A 127 35.69 -28.54 -7.13
C ILE A 127 35.60 -29.79 -7.99
N VAL A 128 34.64 -30.64 -7.62
CA VAL A 128 34.15 -31.74 -8.45
C VAL A 128 32.70 -31.42 -8.76
N TYR A 129 32.41 -31.14 -10.03
CA TYR A 129 31.08 -30.77 -10.50
C TYR A 129 30.83 -31.44 -11.83
N GLU A 130 29.67 -32.08 -11.94
CA GLU A 130 29.17 -32.66 -13.18
C GLU A 130 27.67 -32.33 -13.24
N PRO A 131 27.18 -31.65 -14.29
CA PRO A 131 25.81 -31.16 -14.32
C PRO A 131 24.77 -32.27 -14.15
N GLY A 132 23.84 -32.08 -13.22
CA GLY A 132 22.72 -32.98 -12.96
C GLY A 132 23.07 -34.29 -12.25
N THR A 133 24.25 -34.42 -11.64
CA THR A 133 24.70 -35.70 -11.04
C THR A 133 24.62 -35.77 -9.51
N LEU A 134 23.99 -34.78 -8.85
CA LEU A 134 23.85 -34.77 -7.39
C LEU A 134 23.09 -36.02 -6.90
N GLN A 135 23.75 -36.85 -6.09
CA GLN A 135 23.14 -38.09 -5.60
C GLN A 135 22.04 -37.85 -4.56
N ALA A 136 20.94 -38.60 -4.68
CA ALA A 136 19.88 -38.65 -3.66
C ALA A 136 20.43 -39.25 -2.36
N GLY A 137 20.85 -38.39 -1.43
CA GLY A 137 21.51 -38.78 -0.18
C GLY A 137 22.79 -38.00 0.14
N ALA A 138 23.22 -37.08 -0.74
CA ALA A 138 24.36 -36.20 -0.49
C ALA A 138 24.20 -35.41 0.84
N ALA A 139 25.33 -35.22 1.52
CA ALA A 139 25.37 -34.49 2.77
C ALA A 139 24.88 -33.04 2.56
N VAL A 140 24.27 -32.43 3.58
CA VAL A 140 23.67 -31.09 3.47
C VAL A 140 24.68 -30.06 2.94
N ASP A 141 25.92 -30.11 3.40
CA ASP A 141 26.98 -29.20 2.97
C ASP A 141 27.37 -29.41 1.50
N GLU A 142 27.38 -30.65 1.01
CA GLU A 142 27.63 -30.97 -0.40
C GLU A 142 26.50 -30.44 -1.29
N ARG A 143 25.24 -30.55 -0.84
CA ARG A 143 24.09 -29.98 -1.55
C ARG A 143 24.15 -28.46 -1.60
N ILE A 144 24.53 -27.80 -0.49
CA ILE A 144 24.68 -26.34 -0.44
C ILE A 144 25.76 -25.88 -1.42
N GLN A 145 26.91 -26.55 -1.42
CA GLN A 145 28.01 -26.22 -2.32
C GLN A 145 27.62 -26.43 -3.79
N TYR A 146 26.99 -27.58 -4.10
CA TYR A 146 26.57 -27.93 -5.45
C TYR A 146 25.51 -26.95 -5.99
N ASN A 147 24.48 -26.63 -5.20
CA ASN A 147 23.44 -25.68 -5.60
C ASN A 147 23.98 -24.25 -5.75
N GLY A 148 24.93 -23.84 -4.91
CA GLY A 148 25.61 -22.55 -5.06
C GLY A 148 26.40 -22.45 -6.36
N LEU A 149 27.03 -23.56 -6.79
CA LEU A 149 27.72 -23.64 -8.08
C LEU A 149 26.74 -23.54 -9.25
N GLU A 150 25.62 -24.27 -9.23
CA GLU A 150 24.61 -24.19 -10.30
C GLU A 150 24.04 -22.77 -10.44
N TYR A 151 23.73 -22.11 -9.31
CA TYR A 151 23.29 -20.72 -9.30
C TYR A 151 24.32 -19.78 -9.94
N LEU A 152 25.60 -19.87 -9.52
CA LEU A 152 26.66 -19.04 -10.08
C LEU A 152 26.80 -19.24 -11.60
N ILE A 153 26.81 -20.50 -12.05
CA ILE A 153 26.91 -20.85 -13.46
C ILE A 153 25.73 -20.26 -14.26
N GLU A 154 24.51 -20.35 -13.72
CA GLU A 154 23.31 -19.76 -14.33
C GLU A 154 23.42 -18.23 -14.41
N GLN A 155 23.84 -17.56 -13.33
CA GLN A 155 24.00 -16.11 -13.30
C GLN A 155 25.06 -15.61 -14.30
N LEU A 156 26.16 -16.35 -14.48
CA LEU A 156 27.18 -16.06 -15.50
C LEU A 156 26.64 -16.26 -16.93
N SER A 157 25.90 -17.34 -17.15
CA SER A 157 25.26 -17.68 -18.43
C SER A 157 24.20 -16.64 -18.82
N GLU A 158 23.38 -16.22 -17.86
CA GLU A 158 22.36 -15.19 -18.05
C GLU A 158 22.99 -13.82 -18.32
N PHE A 159 23.98 -13.41 -17.52
CA PHE A 159 24.65 -12.12 -17.71
C PHE A 159 25.35 -12.02 -19.08
N SER A 160 25.88 -13.13 -19.61
CA SER A 160 26.47 -13.20 -20.96
C SER A 160 25.49 -12.84 -22.09
N LYS A 161 24.18 -12.92 -21.84
CA LYS A 161 23.13 -12.53 -22.81
C LYS A 161 22.90 -11.03 -22.85
N SER A 162 23.31 -10.29 -21.82
CA SER A 162 23.04 -8.86 -21.67
C SER A 162 23.80 -7.96 -22.66
N GLY A 163 24.77 -8.51 -23.39
CA GLY A 163 25.48 -7.80 -24.46
C GLY A 163 26.91 -8.29 -24.65
N GLU A 164 27.59 -7.77 -25.67
CA GLU A 164 28.96 -8.15 -26.00
C GLU A 164 29.95 -7.84 -24.86
N ARG A 165 29.80 -6.68 -24.22
CA ARG A 165 30.62 -6.28 -23.06
C ARG A 165 30.44 -7.23 -21.87
N ALA A 166 29.20 -7.66 -21.59
CA ALA A 166 28.91 -8.61 -20.52
C ALA A 166 29.53 -9.99 -20.82
N ARG A 167 29.38 -10.44 -22.07
CA ARG A 167 29.93 -11.70 -22.57
C ARG A 167 31.44 -11.76 -22.44
N GLU A 168 32.13 -10.68 -22.78
CA GLU A 168 33.60 -10.65 -22.69
C GLU A 168 34.07 -10.65 -21.23
N LEU A 169 33.39 -9.93 -20.35
CA LEU A 169 33.72 -9.98 -18.92
C LEU A 169 33.47 -11.37 -18.31
N VAL A 170 32.36 -12.02 -18.66
CA VAL A 170 32.10 -13.40 -18.22
C VAL A 170 33.17 -14.33 -18.75
N ARG A 171 33.58 -14.19 -20.02
CA ARG A 171 34.69 -14.94 -20.61
C ARG A 171 35.96 -14.79 -19.78
N GLU A 172 36.38 -13.57 -19.48
CA GLU A 172 37.57 -13.31 -18.66
C GLU A 172 37.46 -13.97 -17.27
N LEU A 173 36.29 -13.85 -16.62
CA LEU A 173 36.07 -14.45 -15.31
C LEU A 173 36.16 -15.99 -15.37
N VAL A 174 35.45 -16.63 -16.29
CA VAL A 174 35.43 -18.10 -16.34
C VAL A 174 36.74 -18.66 -16.84
N GLU A 175 37.41 -18.04 -17.81
CA GLU A 175 38.72 -18.51 -18.30
C GLU A 175 39.78 -18.41 -17.19
N ARG A 176 39.79 -17.31 -16.43
CA ARG A 176 40.73 -17.13 -15.31
C ARG A 176 40.58 -18.21 -14.23
N HIS A 177 39.36 -18.63 -13.94
CA HIS A 177 39.07 -19.50 -12.79
C HIS A 177 38.90 -20.97 -13.16
N TRP A 178 38.36 -21.27 -14.34
CA TRP A 178 37.93 -22.62 -14.71
C TRP A 178 38.91 -23.33 -15.63
N GLN A 179 39.79 -22.61 -16.32
CA GLN A 179 40.78 -23.22 -17.19
C GLN A 179 41.70 -24.18 -16.40
N GLY A 180 41.85 -25.41 -16.88
CA GLY A 180 42.61 -26.48 -16.21
C GLY A 180 41.90 -27.07 -14.99
N THR A 181 40.62 -26.79 -14.78
CA THR A 181 39.79 -27.37 -13.70
C THR A 181 38.67 -28.24 -14.28
N ALA A 182 37.91 -28.92 -13.42
CA ALA A 182 36.74 -29.71 -13.83
C ALA A 182 35.67 -28.88 -14.56
N MET A 183 35.68 -27.56 -14.40
CA MET A 183 34.71 -26.63 -14.98
C MET A 183 35.05 -26.19 -16.42
N GLU A 184 36.26 -26.50 -16.93
CA GLU A 184 36.75 -25.99 -18.23
C GLU A 184 35.79 -26.30 -19.40
N GLY A 185 35.16 -27.48 -19.39
CA GLY A 185 34.21 -27.89 -20.42
C GLY A 185 32.96 -27.01 -20.53
N LEU A 186 32.62 -26.25 -19.48
CA LEU A 186 31.42 -25.40 -19.42
C LEU A 186 31.67 -23.98 -19.93
N ILE A 187 32.93 -23.57 -20.09
CA ILE A 187 33.31 -22.19 -20.46
C ILE A 187 32.56 -21.75 -21.73
N LYS A 188 32.57 -22.60 -22.77
CA LYS A 188 31.96 -22.28 -24.06
C LYS A 188 30.46 -22.00 -23.93
N ASP A 189 29.75 -22.85 -23.19
CA ASP A 189 28.30 -22.79 -23.09
C ASP A 189 27.83 -21.66 -22.15
N VAL A 190 28.59 -21.38 -21.09
CA VAL A 190 28.34 -20.24 -20.19
C VAL A 190 28.57 -18.92 -20.92
N VAL A 191 29.70 -18.77 -21.63
CA VAL A 191 29.99 -17.55 -22.41
C VAL A 191 28.99 -17.37 -23.56
N ALA A 192 28.49 -18.45 -24.15
CA ALA A 192 27.43 -18.36 -25.16
C ALA A 192 26.04 -18.05 -24.56
N GLY A 193 25.89 -18.12 -23.23
CA GLY A 193 24.59 -18.00 -22.55
C GLY A 193 23.65 -19.18 -22.83
N HIS A 194 24.18 -20.32 -23.25
CA HIS A 194 23.39 -21.49 -23.64
C HIS A 194 23.14 -22.46 -22.49
N LEU A 195 23.83 -22.30 -21.37
CA LEU A 195 23.63 -23.17 -20.23
C LEU A 195 22.34 -22.76 -19.47
N ILE A 196 21.36 -23.66 -19.46
CA ILE A 196 20.17 -23.61 -18.62
C ILE A 196 20.16 -24.93 -17.85
N ILE A 197 20.49 -24.89 -16.56
CA ILE A 197 20.48 -26.08 -15.72
C ILE A 197 19.03 -26.37 -15.34
N LYS A 198 18.44 -27.40 -15.95
CA LYS A 198 17.08 -27.85 -15.59
C LYS A 198 17.18 -28.64 -14.29
N HIS A 199 16.70 -28.06 -13.19
CA HIS A 199 16.56 -28.81 -11.94
C HIS A 199 15.51 -29.93 -12.10
N GLU A 200 15.93 -31.19 -12.14
CA GLU A 200 15.03 -32.30 -11.80
C GLU A 200 14.65 -32.16 -10.32
N THR A 201 13.35 -32.05 -10.10
CA THR A 201 12.72 -31.66 -8.83
C THR A 201 13.05 -32.60 -7.68
N PHE A 202 14.04 -32.24 -6.87
CA PHE A 202 13.95 -32.36 -5.42
C PHE A 202 13.59 -30.98 -4.86
N ILE A 203 12.33 -30.81 -4.46
CA ILE A 203 11.85 -29.61 -3.78
C ILE A 203 12.39 -29.65 -2.35
N GLU A 204 13.58 -29.10 -2.13
CA GLU A 204 13.87 -28.34 -0.91
C GLU A 204 13.83 -26.85 -1.27
N PRO A 205 13.31 -26.01 -0.36
CA PRO A 205 12.68 -24.75 -0.72
C PRO A 205 13.65 -23.88 -1.50
N LYS A 206 13.16 -23.28 -2.59
CA LYS A 206 13.68 -22.01 -3.06
C LYS A 206 13.83 -21.15 -1.80
N ASN A 207 15.06 -20.97 -1.32
CA ASN A 207 15.40 -19.67 -0.78
C ASN A 207 15.28 -18.75 -2.00
N SER A 208 14.03 -18.35 -2.30
CA SER A 208 13.83 -17.12 -3.05
C SER A 208 14.68 -16.13 -2.30
N VAL A 209 15.61 -15.49 -2.99
CA VAL A 209 16.03 -14.17 -2.52
C VAL A 209 14.72 -13.41 -2.44
N MET A 210 14.18 -13.36 -1.23
CA MET A 210 12.84 -12.87 -0.97
C MET A 210 12.84 -11.45 -1.48
N ASN A 211 11.82 -11.10 -2.27
CA ASN A 211 11.64 -9.72 -2.69
C ASN A 211 11.38 -8.86 -1.44
N THR A 212 12.46 -8.30 -0.88
CA THR A 212 12.45 -7.55 0.38
C THR A 212 11.62 -6.28 0.26
N GLU A 213 11.61 -5.65 -0.91
CA GLU A 213 10.75 -4.52 -1.22
C GLU A 213 9.27 -4.92 -1.18
N ASN A 214 8.91 -6.08 -1.75
CA ASN A 214 7.55 -6.58 -1.69
C ASN A 214 7.12 -6.98 -0.28
N LEU A 215 8.01 -7.59 0.52
CA LEU A 215 7.75 -7.84 1.94
C LEU A 215 7.47 -6.53 2.69
N GLU A 216 8.36 -5.54 2.57
CA GLU A 216 8.22 -4.26 3.26
C GLU A 216 6.94 -3.53 2.84
N TYR A 217 6.62 -3.56 1.54
CA TYR A 217 5.36 -3.02 1.01
C TYR A 217 4.15 -3.67 1.67
N LEU A 218 4.10 -5.00 1.74
CA LEU A 218 2.97 -5.73 2.33
C LEU A 218 2.88 -5.50 3.84
N GLN A 219 4.00 -5.44 4.56
CA GLN A 219 4.04 -5.13 5.99
C GLN A 219 3.49 -3.72 6.28
N ASN A 220 3.92 -2.72 5.50
CA ASN A 220 3.41 -1.36 5.60
C ASN A 220 1.91 -1.31 5.27
N GLN A 221 1.47 -2.01 4.22
CA GLN A 221 0.07 -2.10 3.86
C GLN A 221 -0.78 -2.69 5.00
N LEU A 222 -0.33 -3.76 5.65
CA LEU A 222 -1.00 -4.34 6.82
C LEU A 222 -1.09 -3.35 7.99
N LYS A 223 0.01 -2.64 8.27
CA LYS A 223 0.06 -1.61 9.30
C LYS A 223 -0.96 -0.49 9.04
N PHE A 224 -0.98 0.08 7.84
CA PHE A 224 -1.89 1.19 7.48
C PHE A 224 -3.35 0.75 7.40
N LEU A 225 -3.63 -0.51 7.09
CA LEU A 225 -4.99 -1.07 7.12
C LEU A 225 -5.45 -1.45 8.54
N GLY A 226 -4.60 -1.29 9.56
CA GLY A 226 -4.95 -1.49 10.95
C GLY A 226 -4.83 -2.93 11.45
N PHE A 227 -4.06 -3.77 10.76
CA PHE A 227 -3.72 -5.13 11.22
C PHE A 227 -2.45 -5.15 12.10
N GLY A 228 -1.70 -4.05 12.14
CA GLY A 228 -0.49 -3.92 12.95
C GLY A 228 0.69 -4.73 12.39
N GLU A 229 1.68 -4.98 13.25
CA GLU A 229 2.95 -5.64 12.87
C GLU A 229 3.03 -7.10 13.33
N GLY A 230 2.03 -7.59 14.08
CA GLY A 230 2.04 -8.96 14.65
C GLY A 230 1.98 -10.09 13.61
N LEU A 231 1.63 -9.76 12.36
CA LEU A 231 1.59 -10.70 11.24
C LEU A 231 2.91 -10.75 10.46
N ASN A 232 3.87 -9.85 10.71
CA ASN A 232 5.04 -9.65 9.85
C ASN A 232 5.91 -10.90 9.71
N THR A 233 6.20 -11.59 10.83
CA THR A 233 6.98 -12.83 10.82
C THR A 233 6.29 -13.95 10.04
N LEU A 234 4.97 -14.07 10.20
CA LEU A 234 4.20 -15.09 9.50
C LEU A 234 4.09 -14.76 8.01
N LEU A 235 3.86 -13.50 7.66
CA LEU A 235 3.87 -13.03 6.28
C LEU A 235 5.21 -13.36 5.61
N GLU A 236 6.33 -12.99 6.24
CA GLU A 236 7.68 -13.28 5.74
C GLU A 236 7.89 -14.78 5.51
N ALA A 237 7.49 -15.62 6.47
CA ALA A 237 7.56 -17.08 6.32
C ALA A 237 6.75 -17.58 5.11
N ARG A 238 5.52 -17.08 4.92
CA ARG A 238 4.67 -17.48 3.77
C ARG A 238 5.22 -17.01 2.43
N LEU A 239 5.84 -15.83 2.36
CA LEU A 239 6.51 -15.37 1.14
C LEU A 239 7.71 -16.27 0.81
N LYS A 240 8.51 -16.65 1.81
CA LYS A 240 9.65 -17.57 1.64
C LYS A 240 9.23 -18.98 1.20
N GLU A 241 8.07 -19.46 1.65
CA GLU A 241 7.50 -20.75 1.21
C GLU A 241 7.13 -20.76 -0.29
N GLY A 242 6.95 -19.59 -0.92
CA GLY A 242 6.75 -19.47 -2.36
C GLY A 242 5.41 -20.00 -2.89
N MET A 243 4.42 -20.21 -2.02
CA MET A 243 3.08 -20.71 -2.42
C MET A 243 2.36 -19.75 -3.38
N PRO A 244 1.58 -20.22 -4.37
CA PRO A 244 0.90 -19.35 -5.33
C PRO A 244 -0.14 -18.43 -4.66
N ASP A 245 -0.75 -18.87 -3.57
CA ASP A 245 -1.64 -18.10 -2.71
C ASP A 245 -1.55 -18.58 -1.27
N PHE A 246 -1.87 -17.70 -0.32
CA PHE A 246 -1.93 -18.04 1.10
C PHE A 246 -2.85 -17.07 1.85
N GLN A 247 -3.17 -17.43 3.08
CA GLN A 247 -4.03 -16.63 3.96
C GLN A 247 -3.36 -16.37 5.30
N LEU A 248 -3.59 -15.18 5.86
CA LEU A 248 -3.24 -14.83 7.23
C LEU A 248 -4.50 -14.57 8.05
N GLN A 249 -4.51 -15.04 9.30
CA GLN A 249 -5.61 -14.80 10.22
C GLN A 249 -5.24 -13.67 11.17
N ALA A 250 -6.15 -12.71 11.35
CA ALA A 250 -6.01 -11.61 12.29
C ALA A 250 -7.22 -11.57 13.22
N SER A 251 -7.02 -11.12 14.45
CA SER A 251 -8.09 -10.84 15.37
C SER A 251 -7.78 -9.59 16.19
N HIS A 252 -8.82 -8.81 16.48
CA HIS A 252 -8.69 -7.62 17.31
C HIS A 252 -10.05 -7.25 17.92
N SER A 253 -10.03 -6.75 19.16
CA SER A 253 -11.26 -6.27 19.81
C SER A 253 -11.28 -4.75 19.82
N PHE A 254 -12.24 -4.16 19.10
CA PHE A 254 -12.43 -2.72 19.07
C PHE A 254 -13.44 -2.30 20.16
N GLY A 255 -12.96 -2.13 21.38
CA GLY A 255 -13.84 -1.95 22.54
C GLY A 255 -14.56 -3.25 22.85
N LYS A 256 -15.90 -3.26 22.79
CA LYS A 256 -16.73 -4.45 23.03
C LYS A 256 -16.97 -5.32 21.79
N ASP A 257 -16.37 -4.95 20.66
CA ASP A 257 -16.62 -5.55 19.35
C ASP A 257 -15.45 -6.46 18.94
N PRO A 258 -15.52 -7.78 19.19
CA PRO A 258 -14.50 -8.70 18.74
C PRO A 258 -14.61 -8.91 17.23
N MET A 259 -13.50 -8.65 16.54
CA MET A 259 -13.37 -8.82 15.10
C MET A 259 -12.35 -9.91 14.79
N GLU A 260 -12.67 -10.69 13.78
CA GLU A 260 -11.75 -11.62 13.12
C GLU A 260 -11.61 -11.22 11.66
N ALA A 261 -10.47 -11.48 11.06
CA ALA A 261 -10.26 -11.29 9.63
C ALA A 261 -9.40 -12.39 9.02
N THR A 262 -9.77 -12.80 7.81
CA THR A 262 -8.94 -13.65 6.95
C THR A 262 -8.43 -12.80 5.79
N LEU A 263 -7.11 -12.67 5.68
CA LEU A 263 -6.42 -11.82 4.71
C LEU A 263 -5.89 -12.70 3.58
N TYR A 264 -6.21 -12.37 2.32
CA TYR A 264 -5.91 -13.20 1.17
C TYR A 264 -4.79 -12.61 0.32
N PHE A 265 -3.71 -13.37 0.18
CA PHE A 265 -2.52 -13.01 -0.61
C PHE A 265 -2.39 -13.93 -1.81
N LYS A 266 -1.95 -13.37 -2.94
CA LYS A 266 -1.69 -14.16 -4.15
C LYS A 266 -0.43 -13.66 -4.84
N LYS A 267 0.38 -14.59 -5.34
CA LYS A 267 1.52 -14.31 -6.20
C LYS A 267 1.06 -13.84 -7.58
N SER A 268 1.84 -12.94 -8.19
CA SER A 268 1.66 -12.56 -9.58
C SER A 268 1.74 -13.78 -10.51
N GLU A 269 0.79 -13.90 -11.43
CA GLU A 269 0.85 -14.89 -12.52
C GLU A 269 1.67 -14.38 -13.71
N ARG A 270 2.12 -13.11 -13.68
CA ARG A 270 2.90 -12.51 -14.75
C ARG A 270 4.32 -13.07 -14.73
N GLU A 271 4.72 -13.65 -15.86
CA GLU A 271 6.06 -14.22 -16.05
C GLU A 271 7.14 -13.17 -15.73
N GLY A 272 8.17 -13.58 -14.99
CA GLY A 272 9.26 -12.71 -14.54
C GLY A 272 8.93 -11.77 -13.37
N VAL A 273 7.70 -11.76 -12.84
CA VAL A 273 7.32 -10.91 -11.70
C VAL A 273 7.23 -11.74 -10.41
N ASP A 274 8.23 -11.63 -9.55
CA ASP A 274 8.23 -12.25 -8.22
C ASP A 274 7.66 -11.28 -7.17
N MET A 275 6.34 -11.08 -7.21
CA MET A 275 5.60 -10.23 -6.27
C MET A 275 4.33 -10.91 -5.78
N TYR A 276 3.98 -10.63 -4.53
CA TYR A 276 2.71 -10.98 -3.91
C TYR A 276 1.85 -9.74 -3.72
N PHE A 277 0.53 -9.94 -3.82
CA PHE A 277 -0.48 -8.91 -3.64
C PHE A 277 -1.45 -9.33 -2.55
N PHE A 278 -1.72 -8.41 -1.62
CA PHE A 278 -2.84 -8.51 -0.69
C PHE A 278 -4.11 -8.04 -1.42
N ASN A 279 -5.00 -8.97 -1.77
CA ASN A 279 -6.10 -8.68 -2.71
C ASN A 279 -7.41 -8.31 -2.01
N LYS A 280 -7.70 -8.98 -0.89
CA LYS A 280 -8.94 -8.80 -0.14
C LYS A 280 -8.76 -9.32 1.28
N TYR A 281 -9.63 -8.88 2.19
CA TYR A 281 -9.84 -9.55 3.46
C TYR A 281 -11.32 -9.75 3.72
N GLU A 282 -11.63 -10.82 4.42
CA GLU A 282 -12.97 -11.11 4.94
C GLU A 282 -12.97 -10.76 6.41
N ALA A 283 -13.85 -9.85 6.82
CA ALA A 283 -13.98 -9.43 8.21
C ALA A 283 -15.26 -9.97 8.81
N ALA A 284 -15.17 -10.47 10.03
CA ALA A 284 -16.29 -10.98 10.80
C ALA A 284 -16.40 -10.27 12.16
N LEU A 285 -17.60 -9.81 12.48
CA LEU A 285 -17.97 -9.24 13.77
C LEU A 285 -18.85 -10.26 14.52
N ARG A 286 -18.42 -10.65 15.71
CA ARG A 286 -19.17 -11.56 16.60
C ARG A 286 -19.78 -10.79 17.77
N GLN A 287 -21.09 -10.61 17.79
CA GLN A 287 -21.81 -10.00 18.93
C GLN A 287 -22.95 -10.91 19.38
N GLY A 288 -22.73 -11.71 20.41
CA GLY A 288 -23.71 -12.70 20.87
C GLY A 288 -24.03 -13.69 19.75
N GLU A 289 -25.32 -13.79 19.38
CA GLU A 289 -25.78 -14.62 18.26
C GLU A 289 -25.61 -13.96 16.88
N ARG A 290 -25.28 -12.66 16.83
CA ARG A 290 -25.03 -11.97 15.56
C ARG A 290 -23.61 -12.26 15.08
N ASN A 291 -23.52 -13.07 14.04
CA ASN A 291 -22.29 -13.24 13.26
C ASN A 291 -22.45 -12.50 11.92
N LEU A 292 -21.78 -11.35 11.80
CA LEU A 292 -21.83 -10.54 10.59
C LEU A 292 -20.49 -10.62 9.86
N GLN A 293 -20.51 -11.05 8.60
CA GLN A 293 -19.32 -11.03 7.75
C GLN A 293 -19.46 -10.07 6.57
N GLN A 294 -18.32 -9.58 6.08
CA GLN A 294 -18.23 -8.80 4.85
C GLN A 294 -16.83 -8.96 4.23
N THR A 295 -16.78 -9.11 2.92
CA THR A 295 -15.54 -9.07 2.14
C THR A 295 -15.21 -7.63 1.75
N PHE A 296 -13.96 -7.23 1.95
CA PHE A 296 -13.40 -5.95 1.53
C PHE A 296 -12.22 -6.18 0.59
N PHE A 297 -12.31 -5.61 -0.61
CA PHE A 297 -11.23 -5.68 -1.58
C PHE A 297 -10.20 -4.59 -1.31
N ILE A 298 -8.93 -4.93 -1.49
CA ILE A 298 -7.81 -4.00 -1.40
C ILE A 298 -7.57 -3.43 -2.79
N ASN A 299 -7.40 -2.13 -2.85
CA ASN A 299 -7.04 -1.42 -4.06
C ASN A 299 -5.94 -0.42 -3.73
N ASN A 300 -4.78 -0.59 -4.38
CA ASN A 300 -3.59 0.22 -4.12
C ASN A 300 -3.67 1.63 -4.73
N LYS A 301 -4.70 1.90 -5.54
CA LYS A 301 -4.90 3.21 -6.20
C LYS A 301 -5.88 4.13 -5.46
N VAL A 302 -6.64 3.60 -4.49
CA VAL A 302 -7.69 4.34 -3.77
C VAL A 302 -7.68 4.00 -2.30
N GLN A 303 -8.42 4.76 -1.50
CA GLN A 303 -8.53 4.46 -0.08
C GLN A 303 -9.29 3.15 0.15
N SER A 304 -8.57 2.12 0.60
CA SER A 304 -9.15 0.85 1.02
C SER A 304 -9.82 0.99 2.39
N VAL A 305 -10.83 0.15 2.66
CA VAL A 305 -11.49 0.09 3.97
C VAL A 305 -10.52 -0.56 4.97
N THR A 306 -10.19 0.15 6.05
CA THR A 306 -9.34 -0.37 7.14
C THR A 306 -10.11 -1.36 8.02
N PHE A 307 -9.41 -2.17 8.83
CA PHE A 307 -10.05 -3.13 9.72
C PHE A 307 -10.98 -2.48 10.76
N LYS A 308 -10.62 -1.27 11.23
CA LYS A 308 -11.48 -0.47 12.11
C LYS A 308 -12.72 0.05 11.38
N GLU A 309 -12.57 0.53 10.15
CA GLU A 309 -13.70 0.97 9.31
C GLU A 309 -14.64 -0.21 8.98
N ALA A 310 -14.11 -1.41 8.73
CA ALA A 310 -14.89 -2.62 8.56
C ALA A 310 -15.73 -2.95 9.79
N CYS A 311 -15.14 -2.86 11.00
CA CYS A 311 -15.88 -2.99 12.26
C CYS A 311 -17.01 -1.95 12.36
N ASN A 312 -16.76 -0.71 11.93
CA ASN A 312 -17.76 0.35 11.95
C ASN A 312 -18.91 0.06 10.96
N LEU A 313 -18.60 -0.39 9.75
CA LEU A 313 -19.58 -0.81 8.73
C LEU A 313 -20.43 -1.99 9.17
N LEU A 314 -19.83 -3.02 9.78
CA LEU A 314 -20.55 -4.19 10.31
C LEU A 314 -21.45 -3.83 11.49
N ASN A 315 -21.14 -2.77 12.23
CA ASN A 315 -22.03 -2.16 13.22
C ASN A 315 -23.14 -1.27 12.60
N GLY A 316 -23.25 -1.21 11.27
CA GLY A 316 -24.26 -0.43 10.56
C GLY A 316 -23.99 1.08 10.50
N ARG A 317 -22.76 1.51 10.84
CA ARG A 317 -22.33 2.91 10.73
C ARG A 317 -21.84 3.21 9.32
N ALA A 318 -21.81 4.50 8.97
CA ALA A 318 -21.33 4.94 7.67
C ALA A 318 -19.85 5.34 7.73
N VAL A 319 -19.11 5.08 6.66
CA VAL A 319 -17.68 5.44 6.50
C VAL A 319 -17.52 6.26 5.23
N PHE A 320 -16.89 7.41 5.31
CA PHE A 320 -16.57 8.27 4.19
C PHE A 320 -15.29 7.81 3.50
N LYS A 321 -15.33 7.62 2.17
CA LYS A 321 -14.18 7.24 1.35
C LYS A 321 -14.13 8.04 0.06
N GLU A 322 -12.92 8.24 -0.43
CA GLU A 322 -12.66 8.60 -1.82
C GLU A 322 -12.51 7.32 -2.64
N LEU A 323 -13.33 7.20 -3.67
CA LEU A 323 -13.45 6.02 -4.52
C LEU A 323 -13.10 6.35 -5.95
N THR A 324 -12.55 5.37 -6.67
CA THR A 324 -12.38 5.43 -8.12
C THR A 324 -13.06 4.21 -8.73
N PRO A 325 -14.13 4.40 -9.53
CA PRO A 325 -14.75 3.30 -10.26
C PRO A 325 -13.79 2.74 -11.32
N LYS A 326 -14.09 1.56 -11.87
CA LYS A 326 -13.28 0.99 -12.97
C LYS A 326 -13.22 1.91 -14.19
N GLU A 327 -14.32 2.62 -14.42
CA GLU A 327 -14.48 3.63 -15.48
C GLU A 327 -15.05 4.88 -14.81
N GLY A 328 -14.34 6.00 -14.89
CA GLY A 328 -14.78 7.30 -14.39
C GLY A 328 -13.84 7.96 -13.39
N GLU A 329 -14.19 9.19 -13.04
CA GLU A 329 -13.40 10.04 -12.16
C GLU A 329 -13.49 9.61 -10.70
N LYS A 330 -12.48 10.04 -9.92
CA LYS A 330 -12.52 9.96 -8.46
C LYS A 330 -13.74 10.69 -7.92
N TYR A 331 -14.45 10.07 -6.98
CA TYR A 331 -15.57 10.69 -6.29
C TYR A 331 -15.57 10.34 -4.81
N LYS A 332 -16.17 11.21 -4.00
CA LYS A 332 -16.30 10.99 -2.56
C LYS A 332 -17.69 10.46 -2.24
N ALA A 333 -17.76 9.49 -1.33
CA ALA A 333 -19.03 8.94 -0.88
C ALA A 333 -18.96 8.39 0.54
N TRP A 334 -20.11 8.44 1.22
CA TRP A 334 -20.34 7.65 2.42
C TRP A 334 -20.80 6.25 2.04
N LEU A 335 -20.13 5.24 2.62
CA LEU A 335 -20.43 3.83 2.48
C LEU A 335 -21.19 3.35 3.71
N GLN A 336 -22.25 2.58 3.51
CA GLN A 336 -23.00 1.96 4.60
C GLN A 336 -23.52 0.59 4.16
N LEU A 337 -23.43 -0.42 5.03
CA LEU A 337 -23.95 -1.75 4.72
C LEU A 337 -25.46 -1.82 4.96
N ASP A 338 -26.19 -2.36 3.98
CA ASP A 338 -27.57 -2.80 4.17
C ASP A 338 -27.59 -4.22 4.74
N LEU A 339 -27.58 -4.30 6.07
CA LEU A 339 -27.53 -5.58 6.80
C LEU A 339 -28.87 -6.36 6.79
N SER A 340 -29.89 -5.88 6.07
CA SER A 340 -31.20 -6.55 5.98
C SER A 340 -31.22 -7.74 5.02
N SER A 341 -30.26 -7.81 4.08
CA SER A 341 -30.17 -8.89 3.10
C SER A 341 -28.70 -9.19 2.76
N ARG A 342 -28.44 -10.41 2.28
CA ARG A 342 -27.11 -10.88 1.89
C ARG A 342 -27.14 -11.50 0.51
N ASP A 343 -26.03 -11.34 -0.22
CA ASP A 343 -25.80 -12.05 -1.48
C ASP A 343 -25.41 -13.52 -1.23
N GLN A 344 -25.20 -14.27 -2.32
CA GLN A 344 -24.82 -15.69 -2.28
C GLN A 344 -23.46 -15.96 -1.65
N TYR A 345 -22.61 -14.94 -1.49
CA TYR A 345 -21.30 -15.00 -0.84
C TYR A 345 -21.36 -14.50 0.61
N GLY A 346 -22.56 -14.22 1.12
CA GLY A 346 -22.78 -13.73 2.47
C GLY A 346 -22.46 -12.25 2.66
N ASN A 347 -22.23 -11.46 1.61
CA ASN A 347 -21.96 -10.03 1.71
C ASN A 347 -23.24 -9.20 1.76
N ALA A 348 -23.24 -8.14 2.55
CA ALA A 348 -24.30 -7.13 2.54
C ALA A 348 -24.13 -6.17 1.36
N LYS A 349 -25.25 -5.63 0.86
CA LYS A 349 -25.22 -4.59 -0.18
C LYS A 349 -24.63 -3.30 0.39
N VAL A 350 -23.67 -2.71 -0.31
CA VAL A 350 -23.11 -1.41 0.05
C VAL A 350 -23.98 -0.30 -0.54
N LYS A 351 -24.47 0.61 0.32
CA LYS A 351 -25.10 1.87 -0.08
C LYS A 351 -24.04 2.95 -0.20
N HIS A 352 -24.14 3.73 -1.26
CA HIS A 352 -23.26 4.87 -1.53
C HIS A 352 -24.09 6.15 -1.48
N TYR A 353 -23.68 7.08 -0.61
CA TYR A 353 -24.21 8.44 -0.58
C TYR A 353 -23.11 9.37 -1.07
N ASN A 354 -23.12 9.66 -2.38
CA ASN A 354 -22.14 10.54 -3.02
C ASN A 354 -22.42 12.02 -2.70
N GLU A 355 -21.58 12.92 -3.20
CA GLU A 355 -21.72 14.36 -2.99
C GLU A 355 -23.09 14.89 -3.47
N ASN A 356 -23.63 14.36 -4.56
CA ASN A 356 -24.97 14.72 -5.07
C ASN A 356 -26.11 14.29 -4.12
N PHE A 357 -25.87 13.33 -3.24
CA PHE A 357 -26.83 13.00 -2.18
C PHE A 357 -27.01 14.16 -1.20
N GLY A 358 -25.98 15.00 -1.01
CA GLY A 358 -26.06 16.23 -0.22
C GLY A 358 -26.07 15.99 1.29
N TYR A 359 -25.27 15.04 1.79
CA TYR A 359 -24.98 14.91 3.21
C TYR A 359 -23.61 15.53 3.52
N ASP A 360 -23.61 16.58 4.33
CA ASP A 360 -22.42 17.20 4.88
C ASP A 360 -22.37 16.95 6.41
N VAL A 361 -21.30 16.28 6.86
CA VAL A 361 -21.13 15.95 8.27
C VAL A 361 -20.83 17.18 9.12
N LYS A 362 -20.12 18.18 8.59
CA LYS A 362 -19.85 19.45 9.30
C LYS A 362 -21.14 20.23 9.49
N GLU A 363 -21.99 20.28 8.47
CA GLU A 363 -23.33 20.88 8.58
C GLU A 363 -24.18 20.14 9.62
N ALA A 364 -24.19 18.80 9.59
CA ALA A 364 -24.94 17.98 10.53
C ALA A 364 -24.47 18.18 11.99
N ILE A 365 -23.16 18.31 12.22
CA ILE A 365 -22.58 18.63 13.52
C ILE A 365 -22.97 20.03 13.98
N GLY A 366 -22.92 21.04 13.09
CA GLY A 366 -23.22 22.44 13.42
C GLY A 366 -24.67 22.69 13.85
N ARG A 367 -25.59 21.76 13.54
CA ARG A 367 -26.99 21.80 13.99
C ARG A 367 -27.19 21.29 15.43
N VAL A 368 -26.13 20.81 16.09
CA VAL A 368 -26.18 20.25 17.45
C VAL A 368 -25.34 21.10 18.39
N PRO A 369 -25.84 21.47 19.58
CA PRO A 369 -25.09 22.30 20.53
C PRO A 369 -23.98 21.48 21.22
N ILE A 370 -22.86 21.30 20.53
CA ILE A 370 -21.70 20.51 20.96
C ILE A 370 -20.60 21.45 21.47
N LYS A 371 -20.13 21.24 22.70
CA LYS A 371 -19.10 22.08 23.35
C LYS A 371 -17.80 22.13 22.56
N GLU A 372 -17.39 21.00 22.00
CA GLU A 372 -16.13 20.82 21.28
C GLU A 372 -16.03 21.64 19.98
N LEU A 373 -17.14 22.19 19.46
CA LEU A 373 -17.13 23.00 18.23
C LEU A 373 -16.52 24.39 18.41
N SER A 374 -16.35 24.84 19.65
CA SER A 374 -15.64 26.08 19.97
C SER A 374 -14.12 25.98 19.76
N ASP A 375 -13.60 24.76 19.61
CA ASP A 375 -12.18 24.45 19.47
C ASP A 375 -11.94 23.83 18.07
N PRO A 376 -11.24 24.53 17.16
CA PRO A 376 -11.03 24.07 15.79
C PRO A 376 -10.36 22.69 15.68
N ASP A 377 -9.40 22.38 16.56
CA ASP A 377 -8.66 21.12 16.54
C ASP A 377 -9.56 19.96 16.97
N LYS A 378 -10.42 20.20 17.97
CA LYS A 378 -11.43 19.21 18.39
C LYS A 378 -12.51 19.03 17.35
N MET A 379 -12.95 20.10 16.68
CA MET A 379 -13.89 20.01 15.56
C MET A 379 -13.30 19.16 14.44
N GLN A 380 -12.06 19.41 14.03
CA GLN A 380 -11.39 18.63 12.98
C GLN A 380 -11.26 17.15 13.38
N SER A 381 -10.86 16.88 14.62
CA SER A 381 -10.74 15.53 15.16
C SER A 381 -12.09 14.80 15.18
N LEU A 382 -13.17 15.50 15.54
CA LEU A 382 -14.52 14.96 15.54
C LEU A 382 -14.99 14.61 14.13
N VAL A 383 -14.78 15.50 13.17
CA VAL A 383 -15.11 15.27 11.75
C VAL A 383 -14.37 14.04 11.24
N ALA A 384 -13.05 13.96 11.44
CA ALA A 384 -12.25 12.81 11.01
C ALA A 384 -12.69 11.50 11.67
N ALA A 385 -13.09 11.54 12.95
CA ALA A 385 -13.62 10.36 13.63
C ALA A 385 -14.95 9.89 13.03
N LEU A 386 -15.85 10.82 12.71
CA LEU A 386 -17.16 10.52 12.11
C LEU A 386 -17.02 10.05 10.66
N GLU A 387 -16.12 10.63 9.88
CA GLU A 387 -15.76 10.18 8.53
C GLU A 387 -15.24 8.74 8.54
N LYS A 388 -14.45 8.36 9.54
CA LYS A 388 -14.01 6.96 9.74
C LYS A 388 -15.13 6.05 10.28
N GLY A 389 -16.33 6.56 10.51
CA GLY A 389 -17.48 5.83 11.05
C GLY A 389 -17.38 5.52 12.55
N ASN A 390 -16.52 6.21 13.30
CA ASN A 390 -16.40 5.99 14.74
C ASN A 390 -17.66 6.44 15.48
N LEU A 391 -17.88 5.83 16.65
CA LEU A 391 -18.85 6.30 17.63
C LEU A 391 -18.12 7.27 18.55
N ALA A 392 -18.26 8.57 18.27
CA ALA A 392 -17.50 9.62 18.95
C ALA A 392 -18.24 10.12 20.19
N THR A 393 -17.54 10.25 21.31
CA THR A 393 -18.07 10.88 22.52
C THR A 393 -17.92 12.40 22.42
N VAL A 394 -18.99 13.14 22.67
CA VAL A 394 -19.04 14.61 22.65
C VAL A 394 -19.85 15.13 23.83
N THR A 395 -19.71 16.42 24.15
CA THR A 395 -20.44 17.07 25.24
C THR A 395 -21.58 17.91 24.67
N LEU A 396 -22.82 17.45 24.88
CA LEU A 396 -24.02 18.20 24.50
C LEU A 396 -24.28 19.29 25.55
N ILE A 397 -24.49 20.52 25.09
CA ILE A 397 -24.93 21.65 25.93
C ILE A 397 -26.44 21.82 25.70
N LYS A 398 -27.24 21.57 26.73
CA LYS A 398 -28.68 21.80 26.67
C LYS A 398 -29.15 22.50 27.93
N ASP A 399 -29.78 23.67 27.80
CA ASP A 399 -30.26 24.48 28.92
C ASP A 399 -29.15 24.80 29.95
N GLY A 400 -27.91 24.98 29.48
CA GLY A 400 -26.73 25.20 30.32
C GLY A 400 -26.18 23.94 31.00
N ILE A 401 -26.82 22.78 30.81
CA ILE A 401 -26.38 21.49 31.34
C ILE A 401 -25.48 20.80 30.32
N GLU A 402 -24.28 20.43 30.75
CA GLU A 402 -23.35 19.61 29.98
C GLU A 402 -23.66 18.13 30.19
N LYS A 403 -23.92 17.41 29.10
CA LYS A 403 -24.20 15.98 29.11
C LYS A 403 -23.32 15.24 28.10
N PRO A 404 -22.51 14.25 28.51
CA PRO A 404 -21.78 13.42 27.58
C PRO A 404 -22.75 12.53 26.79
N VAL A 405 -22.57 12.48 25.47
CA VAL A 405 -23.35 11.66 24.53
C VAL A 405 -22.40 11.05 23.49
N GLN A 406 -22.86 10.02 22.80
CA GLN A 406 -22.14 9.43 21.69
C GLN A 406 -22.85 9.74 20.37
N ILE A 407 -22.10 10.09 19.32
CA ILE A 407 -22.63 10.41 18.00
C ILE A 407 -21.93 9.64 16.88
N THR A 408 -22.66 9.41 15.79
CA THR A 408 -22.13 8.83 14.55
C THR A 408 -22.87 9.41 13.34
N ALA A 409 -22.24 9.39 12.17
CA ALA A 409 -22.82 9.91 10.93
C ALA A 409 -24.07 9.10 10.52
N GLU A 410 -25.10 9.80 10.03
CA GLU A 410 -26.30 9.19 9.45
C GLU A 410 -26.63 9.83 8.08
N PRO A 411 -25.86 9.46 7.03
CA PRO A 411 -26.04 10.02 5.70
C PRO A 411 -27.45 9.82 5.16
N GLN A 412 -28.08 8.66 5.40
CA GLN A 412 -29.40 8.34 4.85
C GLN A 412 -30.46 9.40 5.19
N PHE A 413 -30.38 9.96 6.40
CA PHE A 413 -31.29 10.99 6.91
C PHE A 413 -30.64 12.38 6.98
N LYS A 414 -29.46 12.55 6.37
CA LYS A 414 -28.69 13.80 6.34
C LYS A 414 -28.50 14.44 7.73
N THR A 415 -28.21 13.61 8.72
CA THR A 415 -28.14 14.00 10.14
C THR A 415 -27.12 13.14 10.89
N LEU A 416 -27.12 13.24 12.21
CA LEU A 416 -26.36 12.39 13.11
C LEU A 416 -27.29 11.35 13.78
N LYS A 417 -26.73 10.22 14.19
CA LYS A 417 -27.34 9.39 15.22
C LYS A 417 -26.70 9.76 16.56
N MET A 418 -27.50 9.82 17.62
CA MET A 418 -27.04 10.15 18.98
C MET A 418 -27.51 9.06 19.95
N PHE A 419 -26.67 8.79 20.95
CA PHE A 419 -26.92 7.84 22.01
C PHE A 419 -26.46 8.44 23.35
N ASP A 420 -27.07 8.02 24.45
CA ASP A 420 -26.46 8.23 25.76
C ASP A 420 -25.28 7.27 25.97
N MET A 421 -24.60 7.41 27.11
CA MET A 421 -23.44 6.58 27.44
C MET A 421 -23.79 5.10 27.71
N GLU A 422 -25.07 4.77 27.84
CA GLU A 422 -25.56 3.39 27.97
C GLU A 422 -25.91 2.78 26.59
N GLY A 423 -25.83 3.58 25.52
CA GLY A 423 -26.14 3.16 24.15
C GLY A 423 -27.61 3.26 23.78
N LYS A 424 -28.44 3.90 24.61
CA LYS A 424 -29.84 4.17 24.26
C LYS A 424 -29.91 5.33 23.28
N LYS A 425 -30.62 5.10 22.17
CA LYS A 425 -30.81 6.12 21.12
C LYS A 425 -31.49 7.36 21.69
N LEU A 426 -30.90 8.52 21.44
CA LEU A 426 -31.44 9.84 21.75
C LEU A 426 -31.97 10.50 20.47
N TYR A 427 -32.88 11.46 20.64
CA TYR A 427 -33.27 12.35 19.56
C TYR A 427 -32.18 13.38 19.34
N VAL A 428 -31.79 13.63 18.09
CA VAL A 428 -30.92 14.75 17.76
C VAL A 428 -31.75 16.03 17.84
N PRO A 429 -31.48 16.94 18.78
CA PRO A 429 -32.18 18.21 18.84
C PRO A 429 -31.72 19.03 17.64
N ALA A 430 -32.47 19.00 16.54
CA ALA A 430 -32.34 20.00 15.50
C ALA A 430 -33.17 21.20 15.92
N GLU A 431 -32.54 22.33 16.21
CA GLU A 431 -33.24 23.60 16.07
C GLU A 431 -33.68 23.69 14.61
N ARG A 432 -34.99 23.78 14.38
CA ARG A 432 -35.52 24.01 13.03
C ARG A 432 -34.99 25.38 12.57
N GLN A 433 -33.97 25.39 11.74
CA GLN A 433 -33.68 26.58 10.94
C GLN A 433 -34.77 26.69 9.87
N ASP A 434 -35.75 27.56 10.12
CA ASP A 434 -36.74 28.00 9.13
C ASP A 434 -36.10 28.92 8.07
N GLN A 435 -35.05 28.44 7.40
CA GLN A 435 -34.53 29.07 6.19
C GLN A 435 -34.40 28.02 5.09
N ARG A 436 -35.51 27.86 4.36
CA ARG A 436 -35.55 27.18 3.07
C ARG A 436 -34.73 27.99 2.06
N TYR A 437 -33.63 27.42 1.56
CA TYR A 437 -33.16 27.71 0.20
C TYR A 437 -33.39 26.47 -0.66
N GLY A 438 -34.16 26.66 -1.74
CA GLY A 438 -34.32 25.70 -2.84
C GLY A 438 -35.36 24.60 -2.61
N GLN A 439 -36.49 24.68 -3.30
CA GLN A 439 -37.46 23.59 -3.38
C GLN A 439 -36.84 22.39 -4.10
N ALA A 440 -36.82 21.23 -3.45
CA ALA A 440 -36.81 19.92 -4.10
C ALA A 440 -38.14 19.20 -3.75
N PRO A 441 -38.70 18.38 -4.66
CA PRO A 441 -40.08 17.91 -4.56
C PRO A 441 -40.32 17.07 -3.30
N ALA A 442 -41.48 17.29 -2.68
CA ALA A 442 -41.93 16.58 -1.49
C ALA A 442 -42.15 15.09 -1.78
N ASP A 443 -41.46 14.21 -1.05
CA ASP A 443 -41.92 12.84 -0.83
C ASP A 443 -43.03 12.88 0.23
N GLU A 444 -44.26 13.08 -0.23
CA GLU A 444 -45.48 12.81 0.54
C GLU A 444 -45.58 11.31 0.83
N LYS A 445 -44.96 10.84 1.91
CA LYS A 445 -45.35 9.63 2.67
C LYS A 445 -44.49 9.47 3.92
N ARG A 446 -44.79 10.24 4.96
CA ARG A 446 -44.48 9.92 6.38
C ARG A 446 -45.20 10.86 7.33
N GLN A 447 -46.53 10.91 7.20
CA GLN A 447 -47.40 11.19 8.33
C GLN A 447 -48.37 10.02 8.43
N THR A 448 -48.11 9.12 9.37
CA THR A 448 -49.08 8.31 10.14
C THR A 448 -48.34 7.18 10.85
N ASN A 449 -48.03 7.44 12.13
CA ASN A 449 -47.92 6.52 13.27
C ASN A 449 -46.80 6.95 14.20
N GLY A 450 -47.09 8.03 14.91
CA GLY A 450 -46.39 8.48 16.10
C GLY A 450 -47.36 9.38 16.86
N GLN A 451 -48.34 8.77 17.55
CA GLN A 451 -49.12 9.52 18.53
C GLN A 451 -48.16 9.99 19.62
N ALA A 452 -48.14 11.30 19.85
CA ALA A 452 -47.41 11.92 20.94
C ALA A 452 -48.01 11.43 22.27
N ILE A 453 -47.17 10.91 23.17
CA ILE A 453 -47.51 10.69 24.57
C ILE A 453 -46.58 11.59 25.41
N SER A 454 -47.19 12.43 26.25
CA SER A 454 -46.53 13.33 27.20
C SER A 454 -45.91 12.56 28.37
N VAL A 455 -44.87 13.15 28.97
CA VAL A 455 -44.04 12.55 30.03
C VAL A 455 -44.80 12.37 31.34
N GLY A 456 -44.81 11.15 31.86
CA GLY A 456 -45.13 10.85 33.26
C GLY A 456 -46.24 9.83 33.50
N GLU A 457 -46.02 8.56 33.13
CA GLU A 457 -46.70 7.41 33.76
C GLU A 457 -45.95 6.09 33.43
N LEU A 458 -45.83 5.20 34.41
CA LEU A 458 -45.26 3.86 34.28
C LEU A 458 -46.18 2.99 33.41
N LEU A 459 -45.62 2.34 32.38
CA LEU A 459 -46.38 1.38 31.58
C LEU A 459 -46.51 0.04 32.33
N PRO A 460 -47.73 -0.52 32.45
CA PRO A 460 -47.92 -1.85 33.02
C PRO A 460 -47.41 -2.91 32.04
N GLY A 461 -46.63 -3.84 32.57
CA GLY A 461 -46.36 -5.10 31.88
C GLY A 461 -47.63 -5.92 31.77
N ASN A 462 -47.79 -6.61 30.64
CA ASN A 462 -48.35 -7.95 30.62
C ASN A 462 -48.12 -8.59 29.25
N GLY A 463 -47.46 -9.74 29.27
CA GLY A 463 -47.74 -10.74 28.26
C GLY A 463 -49.19 -11.21 28.39
N GLN A 464 -49.75 -11.69 27.28
CA GLN A 464 -50.53 -12.92 27.28
C GLN A 464 -50.76 -13.38 25.84
N GLU A 465 -50.58 -14.68 25.72
CA GLU A 465 -51.01 -15.57 24.65
C GLU A 465 -52.38 -15.20 24.06
N LYS A 466 -52.58 -15.51 22.77
CA LYS A 466 -53.83 -16.17 22.34
C LYS A 466 -53.61 -17.10 21.15
N LYS A 467 -54.10 -18.31 21.37
CA LYS A 467 -54.13 -19.48 20.48
C LYS A 467 -55.09 -19.31 19.30
N ALA A 468 -54.76 -20.06 18.24
CA ALA A 468 -55.59 -20.90 17.37
C ALA A 468 -56.93 -20.38 16.79
N GLY A 469 -57.05 -20.56 15.47
CA GLY A 469 -58.32 -20.57 14.73
C GLY A 469 -58.12 -21.16 13.34
N GLN A 470 -58.46 -22.44 13.20
CA GLN A 470 -58.60 -23.20 11.95
C GLN A 470 -59.71 -22.64 11.05
N LYS A 471 -59.55 -22.87 9.73
CA LYS A 471 -60.47 -23.56 8.79
C LYS A 471 -61.06 -22.79 7.58
N ILE A 472 -61.03 -23.51 6.45
CA ILE A 472 -61.83 -23.48 5.18
C ILE A 472 -61.47 -22.34 4.20
N ALA A 473 -61.17 -22.53 2.91
CA ALA A 473 -61.40 -23.64 1.96
C ALA A 473 -60.14 -23.96 1.12
#